data_AF-A0A973ED02-F1
#
_entry.id   AF-A0A973ED02-F1
#
_cell.length_a   1.000
_cell.length_b   1.000
_cell.length_c   1.000
_cell.angle_alpha   90.00
_cell.angle_beta   90.00
_cell.angle_gamma   90.00
#
_symmetry.space_group_name_H-M   'P 1'
#
loop_
_entity.id
_entity.type
_entity.pdbx_description
1 polymer ?
#
loop_
_entity_poly.entity_id
_entity_poly.type
_entity_poly.pdbx_seq_one_letter_code
_entity_poly.pdbx_strand_id
1 'polypeptide(L)'
;PAEAWLLPTARRLFTEAVEKGWDDRYGGLICGVDFNRLPLNRDKVYWVQAESLAAAAMLGDLTGEARYWRWYDKIANYCWQHMIDHEHGGWYRILTPDNRRYSREKSPAPKTDCHNLSACYDILPIMQRQHGERGAVSSL
;
A
#
# COMPACT_ATOMS: atom_id res chain seq x y z
N PRO A 1 -24.47 0.12 15.51
CA PRO A 1 -24.26 -0.21 14.09
C PRO A 1 -23.09 0.61 13.54
N ALA A 2 -22.17 -0.01 12.79
CA ALA A 2 -21.19 0.78 12.03
C ALA A 2 -21.94 1.73 11.09
N GLU A 3 -21.49 2.97 11.00
CA GLU A 3 -22.19 4.01 10.25
C GLU A 3 -22.23 3.64 8.76
N ALA A 4 -23.42 3.63 8.15
CA ALA A 4 -23.65 3.08 6.81
C ALA A 4 -22.83 3.76 5.69
N TRP A 5 -22.29 4.95 5.94
CA TRP A 5 -21.50 5.72 4.99
C TRP A 5 -20.01 5.32 4.96
N LEU A 6 -19.50 4.61 5.97
CA LEU A 6 -18.06 4.32 6.11
C LEU A 6 -17.53 3.48 4.95
N LEU A 7 -18.13 2.32 4.69
CA LEU A 7 -17.65 1.42 3.64
C LEU A 7 -17.77 2.03 2.23
N PRO A 8 -18.90 2.63 1.82
CA PRO A 8 -18.99 3.31 0.52
C PRO A 8 -17.93 4.41 0.36
N THR A 9 -17.66 5.17 1.42
CA THR A 9 -16.66 6.25 1.39
C THR A 9 -15.24 5.69 1.28
N ALA A 10 -14.90 4.67 2.06
CA ALA A 10 -13.59 4.01 1.99
C ALA A 10 -13.33 3.44 0.60
N ARG A 11 -14.32 2.76 0.00
CA ARG A 11 -14.22 2.22 -1.37
C ARG A 11 -13.96 3.34 -2.39
N ARG A 12 -14.70 4.45 -2.28
CA ARG A 12 -14.52 5.61 -3.18
C ARG A 12 -13.13 6.22 -3.06
N LEU A 13 -12.68 6.51 -1.84
CA LEU A 13 -11.37 7.13 -1.59
C LEU A 13 -10.23 6.24 -2.08
N PHE A 14 -10.30 4.93 -1.80
CA PHE A 14 -9.29 3.99 -2.26
C PHE A 14 -9.22 3.93 -3.78
N THR A 15 -10.36 3.70 -4.46
CA THR A 15 -10.41 3.58 -5.92
C THR A 15 -9.87 4.84 -6.60
N GLU A 16 -10.31 6.02 -6.18
CA GLU A 16 -9.83 7.29 -6.74
C GLU A 16 -8.33 7.49 -6.52
N ALA A 17 -7.83 7.16 -5.33
CA ALA A 17 -6.41 7.29 -5.01
C ALA A 17 -5.54 6.36 -5.87
N VAL A 18 -5.91 5.09 -6.04
CA VAL A 18 -5.09 4.14 -6.81
C VAL A 18 -5.20 4.37 -8.32
N GLU A 19 -6.37 4.76 -8.85
CA GLU A 19 -6.54 5.02 -10.27
C GLU A 19 -5.85 6.30 -10.74
N LYS A 20 -5.78 7.32 -9.88
CA LYS A 20 -5.09 8.59 -10.21
C LYS A 20 -3.65 8.62 -9.75
N GLY A 21 -3.33 7.87 -8.71
CA GLY A 21 -2.01 7.87 -8.10
C GLY A 21 -1.06 6.85 -8.71
N TRP A 22 -1.55 5.77 -9.32
CA TRP A 22 -0.67 4.72 -9.83
C TRP A 22 0.08 5.17 -11.07
N ASP A 23 1.40 4.98 -11.07
CA ASP A 23 2.25 5.21 -12.22
C ASP A 23 2.38 3.92 -13.05
N ASP A 24 1.71 3.86 -14.20
CA ASP A 24 1.78 2.70 -15.08
C ASP A 24 3.13 2.52 -15.79
N ARG A 25 4.00 3.54 -15.81
CA ARG A 25 5.30 3.46 -16.47
C ARG A 25 6.37 2.86 -15.57
N TYR A 26 6.46 3.33 -14.32
CA TYR A 26 7.51 2.91 -13.39
C TYR A 26 6.97 2.13 -12.18
N GLY A 27 5.65 1.97 -12.05
CA GLY A 27 5.03 1.36 -10.89
C GLY A 27 5.05 2.27 -9.65
N GLY A 28 4.24 1.93 -8.66
CA GLY A 28 4.15 2.66 -7.40
C GLY A 28 3.26 3.90 -7.47
N LEU A 29 2.64 4.21 -6.33
CA LEU A 29 1.78 5.38 -6.19
C LEU A 29 2.62 6.65 -6.05
N ILE A 30 2.23 7.70 -6.76
CA ILE A 30 2.81 9.03 -6.63
C ILE A 30 2.37 9.69 -5.32
N CYS A 31 3.14 10.67 -4.86
CA CYS A 31 2.88 11.36 -3.60
C CYS A 31 1.62 12.24 -3.62
N GLY A 32 1.23 12.79 -4.76
CA GLY A 32 0.06 13.67 -4.79
C GLY A 32 -0.40 14.11 -6.16
N VAL A 33 -1.67 14.47 -6.22
CA VAL A 33 -2.36 15.06 -7.37
C VAL A 33 -2.92 16.43 -7.00
N ASP A 34 -3.20 17.26 -8.00
CA ASP A 34 -3.92 18.52 -7.83
C ASP A 34 -5.46 18.32 -7.75
N PHE A 35 -6.21 19.42 -7.64
CA PHE A 35 -7.68 19.38 -7.60
C PHE A 35 -8.32 18.86 -8.90
N ASN A 36 -7.58 18.91 -10.02
CA ASN A 36 -8.00 18.34 -11.30
C ASN A 36 -7.57 16.87 -11.45
N ARG A 37 -7.01 16.27 -10.39
CA ARG A 37 -6.49 14.90 -10.35
C ARG A 37 -5.31 14.67 -11.29
N LEU A 38 -4.55 15.71 -11.59
CA LEU A 38 -3.31 15.61 -12.36
C LEU A 38 -2.12 15.41 -11.42
N PRO A 39 -1.13 14.57 -11.79
CA PRO A 39 0.08 14.36 -10.99
C PRO A 39 0.79 15.68 -10.65
N LEU A 40 0.88 16.00 -9.35
CA LEU A 40 1.56 17.19 -8.84
C LEU A 40 2.96 16.84 -8.32
N ASN A 41 3.06 15.77 -7.53
CA ASN A 41 4.33 15.23 -7.05
C ASN A 41 4.40 13.75 -7.41
N ARG A 42 5.33 13.42 -8.32
CA ARG A 42 5.52 12.07 -8.88
C ARG A 42 6.49 11.20 -8.10
N ASP A 43 7.09 11.72 -7.03
CA ASP A 43 7.97 10.95 -6.17
C ASP A 43 7.19 9.83 -5.49
N LYS A 44 7.89 8.73 -5.21
CA LYS A 44 7.32 7.55 -4.59
C LYS A 44 7.70 7.60 -3.12
N VAL A 45 6.71 7.80 -2.26
CA VAL A 45 6.95 7.95 -0.81
C VAL A 45 6.50 6.69 -0.07
N TYR A 46 7.33 6.22 0.85
CA TYR A 46 7.14 4.93 1.53
C TYR A 46 5.78 4.78 2.21
N TRP A 47 5.36 5.81 2.98
CA TRP A 47 4.12 5.77 3.75
C TRP A 47 2.90 5.69 2.83
N VAL A 48 2.92 6.34 1.66
CA VAL A 48 1.83 6.26 0.68
C VAL A 48 1.60 4.82 0.24
N GLN A 49 2.68 4.07 0.02
CA GLN A 49 2.57 2.67 -0.35
C GLN A 49 2.10 1.81 0.82
N ALA A 50 2.65 2.03 2.02
CA ALA A 50 2.31 1.26 3.22
C ALA A 50 0.81 1.40 3.58
N GLU A 51 0.29 2.63 3.62
CA GLU A 51 -1.11 2.92 3.92
C GLU A 51 -2.04 2.33 2.85
N SER A 52 -1.66 2.43 1.58
CA SER A 52 -2.44 1.88 0.47
C SER A 52 -2.45 0.35 0.47
N LEU A 53 -1.35 -0.27 0.88
CA LEU A 53 -1.25 -1.72 1.05
C LEU A 53 -2.18 -2.21 2.16
N ALA A 54 -2.18 -1.54 3.32
CA ALA A 54 -3.08 -1.85 4.43
C ALA A 54 -4.55 -1.66 4.03
N ALA A 55 -4.89 -0.52 3.42
CA ALA A 55 -6.24 -0.25 2.94
C ALA A 55 -6.74 -1.28 1.92
N ALA A 56 -5.87 -1.72 1.00
CA ALA A 56 -6.20 -2.77 0.03
C ALA A 56 -6.53 -4.10 0.74
N ALA A 57 -5.71 -4.51 1.72
CA ALA A 57 -5.96 -5.74 2.47
C ALA A 57 -7.25 -5.66 3.29
N MET A 58 -7.48 -4.56 4.00
CA MET A 58 -8.68 -4.35 4.82
C MET A 58 -9.96 -4.34 3.97
N LEU A 59 -9.94 -3.65 2.82
CA LEU A 59 -11.07 -3.66 1.88
C LEU A 59 -11.28 -5.04 1.27
N GLY A 60 -10.21 -5.75 0.92
CA GLY A 60 -10.26 -7.11 0.40
C GLY A 60 -10.86 -8.10 1.39
N ASP A 61 -10.50 -8.01 2.67
CA ASP A 61 -11.04 -8.82 3.76
C ASP A 61 -12.52 -8.52 4.01
N LEU A 62 -12.86 -7.24 4.14
CA LEU A 62 -14.21 -6.81 4.50
C LEU A 62 -15.24 -7.05 3.38
N THR A 63 -14.83 -6.94 2.11
CA THR A 63 -15.76 -7.03 0.97
C THR A 63 -15.71 -8.37 0.24
N GLY A 64 -14.63 -9.15 0.38
CA GLY A 64 -14.37 -10.34 -0.43
C GLY A 64 -14.07 -10.05 -1.92
N GLU A 65 -13.98 -8.77 -2.33
CA GLU A 65 -13.79 -8.42 -3.74
C GLU A 65 -12.33 -8.59 -4.18
N ALA A 66 -12.09 -9.48 -5.15
CA ALA A 66 -10.75 -9.80 -5.66
C ALA A 66 -9.96 -8.59 -6.20
N ARG A 67 -10.62 -7.48 -6.56
CA ARG A 67 -9.93 -6.28 -7.07
C ARG A 67 -9.01 -5.64 -6.02
N TYR A 68 -9.37 -5.71 -4.74
CA TYR A 68 -8.55 -5.14 -3.68
C TYR A 68 -7.29 -5.99 -3.45
N TRP A 69 -7.42 -7.32 -3.53
CA TRP A 69 -6.27 -8.23 -3.50
C TRP A 69 -5.33 -8.04 -4.69
N ARG A 70 -5.85 -7.80 -5.89
CA ARG A 70 -4.99 -7.43 -7.04
C ARG A 70 -4.21 -6.14 -6.80
N TRP A 71 -4.83 -5.14 -6.17
CA TRP A 71 -4.11 -3.91 -5.79
C TRP A 71 -3.09 -4.16 -4.69
N TYR A 72 -3.44 -4.95 -3.67
CA TYR A 72 -2.51 -5.39 -2.64
C TYR A 72 -1.27 -6.02 -3.26
N ASP A 73 -1.43 -7.02 -4.14
CA ASP A 73 -0.31 -7.71 -4.80
C ASP A 73 0.51 -6.73 -5.65
N LYS A 74 -0.14 -5.83 -6.40
CA LYS A 74 0.53 -4.84 -7.25
C LYS A 74 1.41 -3.89 -6.41
N ILE A 75 0.89 -3.39 -5.28
CA ILE A 75 1.61 -2.49 -4.37
C ILE A 75 2.71 -3.25 -3.62
N ALA A 76 2.42 -4.46 -3.12
CA ALA A 76 3.38 -5.30 -2.40
C ALA A 76 4.59 -5.62 -3.28
N ASN A 77 4.36 -6.04 -4.53
CA ASN A 77 5.42 -6.33 -5.50
C ASN A 77 6.29 -5.10 -5.78
N TYR A 78 5.67 -3.94 -5.98
CA TYR A 78 6.41 -2.68 -6.14
C TYR A 78 7.28 -2.36 -4.93
N CYS A 79 6.71 -2.46 -3.71
CA CYS A 79 7.44 -2.17 -2.49
C CYS A 79 8.62 -3.14 -2.30
N TRP A 80 8.39 -4.43 -2.53
CA TRP A 80 9.41 -5.45 -2.47
C TRP A 80 10.57 -5.18 -3.42
N GLN A 81 10.29 -4.75 -4.65
CA GLN A 81 11.31 -4.50 -5.66
C GLN A 81 12.09 -3.20 -5.44
N HIS A 82 11.44 -2.15 -4.94
CA HIS A 82 11.99 -0.79 -4.99
C HIS A 82 12.13 -0.11 -3.62
N MET A 83 11.18 -0.32 -2.70
CA MET A 83 11.16 0.39 -1.42
C MET A 83 11.96 -0.30 -0.34
N ILE A 84 11.93 -1.63 -0.30
CA ILE A 84 12.56 -2.42 0.75
C ILE A 84 14.07 -2.48 0.49
N ASP A 85 14.85 -2.11 1.51
CA ASP A 85 16.29 -2.29 1.51
C ASP A 85 16.62 -3.71 1.99
N HIS A 86 16.92 -4.60 1.05
CA HIS A 86 17.24 -6.00 1.34
C HIS A 86 18.63 -6.20 1.96
N GLU A 87 19.51 -5.20 1.90
CA GLU A 87 20.86 -5.30 2.44
C GLU A 87 20.89 -4.89 3.92
N HIS A 88 20.18 -3.82 4.28
CA HIS A 88 20.23 -3.22 5.61
C HIS A 88 18.87 -3.21 6.35
N GLY A 89 17.80 -3.73 5.73
CA GLY A 89 16.46 -3.72 6.28
C GLY A 89 15.78 -2.34 6.24
N GLY A 90 14.48 -2.32 6.55
CA GLY A 90 13.65 -1.10 6.50
C GLY A 90 13.33 -0.63 5.08
N TRP A 91 12.62 0.49 4.98
CA TRP A 91 12.18 1.04 3.69
C TRP A 91 12.89 2.35 3.38
N TYR A 92 13.21 2.61 2.11
CA TYR A 92 13.67 3.92 1.66
C TYR A 92 12.56 4.95 1.80
N ARG A 93 12.87 6.15 2.33
CA ARG A 93 11.87 7.21 2.56
C ARG A 93 11.16 7.64 1.28
N ILE A 94 11.93 7.93 0.24
CA ILE A 94 11.44 8.53 -1.00
C ILE A 94 12.32 8.09 -2.17
N LEU A 95 11.68 7.79 -3.29
CA LEU A 95 12.33 7.53 -4.56
C LEU A 95 11.88 8.57 -5.58
N THR A 96 12.75 8.83 -6.56
CA THR A 96 12.42 9.62 -7.75
C THR A 96 11.28 8.96 -8.53
N PRO A 97 10.66 9.66 -9.50
CA PRO A 97 9.60 9.10 -10.32
C PRO A 97 9.98 7.81 -11.06
N ASP A 98 11.27 7.60 -11.34
CA ASP A 98 11.84 6.41 -11.97
C ASP A 98 12.56 5.46 -10.98
N ASN A 99 12.14 5.47 -9.72
CA ASN A 99 12.54 4.55 -8.64
C ASN A 99 14.02 4.61 -8.23
N ARG A 100 14.69 5.75 -8.41
CA ARG A 100 16.05 5.98 -7.89
C ARG A 100 16.03 6.61 -6.52
N ARG A 101 17.02 6.27 -5.70
CA ARG A 101 17.22 6.88 -4.37
C ARG A 101 17.79 8.29 -4.53
N TYR A 102 17.22 9.26 -3.81
CA TYR A 102 17.78 10.62 -3.74
C TYR A 102 19.08 10.67 -2.94
N SER A 103 19.15 9.93 -1.84
CA SER A 103 20.30 9.90 -0.95
C SER A 103 20.42 8.54 -0.26
N ARG A 104 21.50 8.35 0.50
CA ARG A 104 21.68 7.21 1.40
C ARG A 104 21.01 7.41 2.76
N GLU A 105 20.43 8.58 3.01
CA GLU A 105 19.74 8.88 4.25
C GLU A 105 18.34 8.24 4.25
N LYS A 106 18.26 7.02 4.78
CA LYS A 106 17.03 6.21 4.76
C LYS A 106 15.93 6.76 5.67
N SER A 107 16.31 7.32 6.82
CA SER A 107 15.40 7.72 7.90
C SER A 107 15.83 9.04 8.55
N PRO A 108 15.71 10.17 7.84
CA PRO A 108 15.78 11.47 8.49
C PRO A 108 14.63 11.58 9.51
N ALA A 109 14.82 12.37 10.57
CA ALA A 109 13.70 12.71 11.46
C ALA A 109 12.54 13.30 10.63
N PRO A 110 11.29 12.84 10.79
CA PRO A 110 10.76 11.97 11.85
C PRO A 110 10.55 10.50 11.44
N LYS A 111 11.12 10.00 10.34
CA LYS A 111 10.85 8.63 9.86
C LYS A 111 11.46 7.58 10.79
N THR A 112 10.60 6.73 11.33
CA THR A 112 10.96 5.58 12.19
C THR A 112 10.40 4.25 11.68
N ASP A 113 10.01 4.20 10.40
CA ASP A 113 9.38 3.01 9.80
C ASP A 113 8.04 2.59 10.46
N CYS A 114 7.44 3.51 11.23
CA CYS A 114 6.18 3.27 11.93
C CYS A 114 5.03 2.93 10.98
N HIS A 115 4.91 3.61 9.84
CA HIS A 115 3.82 3.34 8.88
C HIS A 115 3.90 1.93 8.29
N ASN A 116 5.09 1.48 7.93
CA ASN A 116 5.28 0.14 7.38
C ASN A 116 5.10 -0.95 8.46
N LEU A 117 5.51 -0.70 9.70
CA LEU A 117 5.20 -1.60 10.81
C LEU A 117 3.69 -1.65 11.12
N SER A 118 3.01 -0.50 11.16
CA SER A 118 1.56 -0.43 11.34
C SER A 118 0.81 -1.17 10.24
N ALA A 119 1.21 -0.98 8.97
CA ALA A 119 0.62 -1.71 7.86
C ALA A 119 0.79 -3.23 8.03
N CYS A 120 1.98 -3.71 8.39
CA CYS A 120 2.18 -5.13 8.69
C CYS A 120 1.29 -5.60 9.85
N TYR A 121 1.18 -4.82 10.92
CA TYR A 121 0.35 -5.16 12.08
C TYR A 121 -1.13 -5.29 11.73
N ASP A 122 -1.65 -4.41 10.86
CA ASP A 122 -3.03 -4.46 10.37
C ASP A 122 -3.26 -5.66 9.42
N ILE A 123 -2.28 -5.97 8.58
CA ILE A 123 -2.39 -7.02 7.54
C ILE A 123 -2.20 -8.44 8.11
N LEU A 124 -1.29 -8.64 9.06
CA LEU A 124 -0.96 -9.97 9.61
C LEU A 124 -2.18 -10.78 10.07
N PRO A 125 -3.11 -10.24 10.90
CA PRO A 125 -4.27 -11.01 11.35
C PRO A 125 -5.24 -11.35 10.19
N ILE A 126 -5.32 -10.50 9.15
CA ILE A 126 -6.10 -10.77 7.94
C ILE A 126 -5.52 -11.98 7.21
N MET A 127 -4.21 -11.99 6.99
CA MET A 127 -3.51 -13.08 6.30
C MET A 127 -3.66 -14.40 7.05
N GLN A 128 -3.54 -14.38 8.37
CA GLN A 128 -3.70 -15.58 9.20
C GLN A 128 -5.10 -16.21 9.05
N ARG A 129 -6.17 -15.39 9.01
CA ARG A 129 -7.53 -15.89 8.77
C ARG A 129 -7.65 -16.56 7.40
N GLN A 130 -7.17 -15.90 6.35
CA GLN A 130 -7.26 -16.45 4.99
C GLN A 130 -6.44 -17.71 4.76
N HIS A 131 -5.31 -17.87 5.44
CA HIS A 131 -4.51 -19.10 5.36
C HIS A 131 -5.08 -20.21 6.24
N GLY A 132 -5.63 -19.88 7.41
CA GLY A 132 -6.34 -20.83 8.27
C GLY A 132 -7.61 -21.41 7.62
N GLU A 133 -8.39 -20.57 6.94
CA GLU A 133 -9.56 -21.00 6.15
C GLU A 133 -9.17 -21.91 4.98
N ARG A 134 -8.08 -21.61 4.28
CA ARG A 134 -7.56 -22.48 3.21
C ARG A 134 -7.05 -23.84 3.71
N GLY A 135 -6.45 -23.88 4.90
CA GLY A 135 -6.04 -25.14 5.54
C GLY A 135 -7.23 -26.02 5.96
N ALA A 136 -8.33 -25.42 6.39
CA ALA A 136 -9.56 -26.14 6.75
C ALA A 136 -10.30 -26.68 5.52
N VAL A 137 -10.34 -25.93 4.41
CA VAL A 137 -11.01 -26.35 3.15
C VAL A 137 -10.22 -27.44 2.41
N SER A 138 -8.90 -27.52 2.58
CA SER A 138 -8.08 -28.60 2.00
C SER A 138 -8.19 -29.94 2.76
N SER A 139 -8.93 -29.98 3.88
CA SER A 139 -9.06 -31.15 4.77
C SER A 139 -10.44 -31.81 4.72
N LEU A 140 -11.27 -31.47 3.74
CA LEU A 140 -12.59 -32.06 3.45
C LEU A 140 -12.59 -32.68 2.05
#